data_AF-A0A960G9V1-F1
#
_entry.id   AF-A0A960G9V1-F1
#
_cell.length_a   1.000
_cell.length_b   1.000
_cell.length_c   1.000
_cell.angle_alpha   90.00
_cell.angle_beta   90.00
_cell.angle_gamma   90.00
#
_symmetry.space_group_name_H-M   'P 1'
#
loop_
_entity.id
_entity.type
_entity.pdbx_description
1 polymer ?
#
loop_
_entity_poly.entity_id
_entity_poly.type
_entity_poly.pdbx_seq_one_letter_code
_entity_poly.pdbx_strand_id
1 'polypeptide(L)'
;SASAITICEGGTPRIVVSPEALGLEAGWLDSTLVHEAVHVATDSACVAPGESLAWAVEGLAESVTARADAATASRNRKLVAEYLATNGVPAALPERPETLTDYALAQLAVDQVRAHLGARADDLLDRAIHDAPRVTEAERGEITGWYVAELRRRSGG
;
A
#
# COMPACT_ATOMS: atom_id res chain seq x y z
N SER A 1 -8.80 1.21 -16.75
CA SER A 1 -9.49 2.25 -15.97
C SER A 1 -9.63 1.77 -14.54
N ALA A 2 -9.49 2.64 -13.54
CA ALA A 2 -9.74 2.30 -12.14
C ALA A 2 -11.24 2.11 -11.88
N SER A 3 -11.61 1.12 -11.06
CA SER A 3 -13.01 0.81 -10.72
C SER A 3 -13.60 1.83 -9.74
N ALA A 4 -12.78 2.34 -8.82
CA ALA A 4 -13.07 3.48 -7.97
C ALA A 4 -11.76 4.24 -7.69
N ILE A 5 -11.88 5.46 -7.15
CA ILE A 5 -10.76 6.30 -6.70
C ILE A 5 -11.23 7.20 -5.56
N THR A 6 -10.35 7.44 -4.59
CA THR A 6 -10.56 8.46 -3.55
C THR A 6 -10.02 9.80 -4.01
N ILE A 7 -10.87 10.82 -3.99
CA ILE A 7 -10.50 12.20 -4.27
C ILE A 7 -10.70 13.06 -3.03
N CYS A 8 -10.00 14.19 -2.93
CA CYS A 8 -10.29 15.21 -1.93
C CYS A 8 -10.92 16.43 -2.58
N GLU A 9 -12.11 16.80 -2.13
CA GLU A 9 -12.81 18.02 -2.58
C GLU A 9 -13.24 18.83 -1.35
N GLY A 10 -12.85 20.11 -1.29
CA GLY A 10 -13.19 20.98 -0.16
C GLY A 10 -12.63 20.52 1.19
N GLY A 11 -11.54 19.75 1.20
CA GLY A 11 -10.95 19.19 2.43
C GLY A 11 -11.69 17.96 2.98
N THR A 12 -12.52 17.30 2.16
CA THR A 12 -13.21 16.06 2.55
C THR A 12 -12.92 14.98 1.52
N PRO A 13 -12.37 13.82 1.92
CA PRO A 13 -12.16 12.71 0.99
C PRO A 13 -13.49 12.05 0.61
N ARG A 14 -13.60 11.62 -0.65
CA ARG A 14 -14.77 10.95 -1.22
C ARG A 14 -14.34 9.84 -2.17
N ILE A 15 -14.99 8.68 -2.07
CA ILE A 15 -14.83 7.60 -3.04
C ILE A 15 -15.72 7.91 -4.25
N VAL A 16 -15.12 7.96 -5.43
CA VAL A 16 -15.82 8.06 -6.71
C VAL A 16 -15.72 6.71 -7.41
N VAL A 17 -16.86 6.11 -7.72
CA VAL A 17 -16.94 4.79 -8.36
C VAL A 17 -17.28 4.98 -9.84
N SER A 18 -16.55 4.30 -10.73
CA SER A 18 -16.88 4.28 -12.15
C SER A 18 -18.21 3.54 -12.36
N PRO A 19 -19.14 4.06 -13.19
CA PRO A 19 -20.36 3.33 -13.54
C PRO A 19 -20.09 1.94 -14.13
N GLU A 20 -18.95 1.78 -14.83
CA GLU A 20 -18.51 0.50 -15.39
C GLU A 20 -18.19 -0.53 -14.30
N ALA A 21 -17.83 -0.09 -13.10
CA ALA A 21 -17.51 -0.97 -11.98
C ALA A 21 -18.75 -1.72 -11.44
N LEU A 22 -19.96 -1.22 -11.72
CA LEU A 22 -21.21 -1.89 -11.36
C LEU A 22 -21.44 -3.19 -12.16
N GLY A 23 -20.73 -3.37 -13.28
CA GLY A 23 -20.75 -4.60 -14.08
C GLY A 23 -19.62 -5.57 -13.75
N LEU A 24 -18.72 -5.24 -12.82
CA LEU A 24 -17.64 -6.12 -12.39
C LEU A 24 -18.15 -7.20 -11.41
N GLU A 25 -17.37 -8.26 -11.25
CA GLU A 25 -17.66 -9.26 -10.21
C GLU A 25 -17.70 -8.58 -8.83
N ALA A 26 -18.72 -8.91 -8.02
CA ALA A 26 -18.97 -8.25 -6.74
C ALA A 26 -17.74 -8.23 -5.81
N GLY A 27 -16.99 -9.33 -5.76
CA GLY A 27 -15.77 -9.42 -4.95
C GLY A 27 -14.65 -8.46 -5.38
N TRP A 28 -14.60 -8.10 -6.67
CA TRP A 28 -13.64 -7.10 -7.15
C TRP A 28 -14.04 -5.70 -6.67
N LEU A 29 -15.32 -5.33 -6.82
CA LEU A 29 -15.81 -4.03 -6.37
C LEU A 29 -15.67 -3.87 -4.86
N ASP A 30 -16.04 -4.88 -4.07
CA ASP A 30 -15.93 -4.85 -2.61
C ASP A 30 -14.47 -4.66 -2.17
N SER A 31 -13.53 -5.40 -2.77
CA SER A 31 -12.10 -5.24 -2.49
C SER A 31 -11.61 -3.83 -2.82
N THR A 32 -12.02 -3.27 -3.96
CA THR A 32 -11.66 -1.89 -4.33
C THR A 32 -12.25 -0.89 -3.34
N LEU A 33 -13.50 -1.06 -2.92
CA LEU A 33 -14.13 -0.16 -1.95
C LEU A 33 -13.44 -0.22 -0.57
N VAL A 34 -12.95 -1.38 -0.14
CA VAL A 34 -12.14 -1.49 1.08
C VAL A 34 -10.82 -0.74 0.93
N HIS A 35 -10.14 -0.89 -0.20
CA HIS A 35 -8.90 -0.16 -0.51
C HIS A 35 -9.15 1.36 -0.43
N GLU A 36 -10.13 1.86 -1.16
CA GLU A 36 -10.47 3.29 -1.18
C GLU A 36 -10.97 3.81 0.18
N ALA A 37 -11.68 2.99 0.96
CA ALA A 37 -12.10 3.35 2.31
C ALA A 37 -10.91 3.60 3.25
N VAL A 38 -9.74 3.00 3.01
CA VAL A 38 -8.54 3.31 3.79
C VAL A 38 -8.06 4.72 3.49
N HIS A 39 -8.02 5.14 2.23
CA HIS A 39 -7.65 6.52 1.88
C HIS A 39 -8.60 7.55 2.45
N VAL A 40 -9.89 7.22 2.57
CA VAL A 40 -10.86 8.05 3.29
C VAL A 40 -10.57 8.07 4.79
N ALA A 41 -10.35 6.90 5.41
CA ALA A 41 -10.13 6.80 6.85
C ALA A 41 -8.82 7.46 7.30
N THR A 42 -7.84 7.56 6.41
CA THR A 42 -6.56 8.23 6.66
C THR A 42 -6.48 9.60 6.02
N ASP A 43 -7.56 10.17 5.46
CA ASP A 43 -7.54 11.45 4.75
C ASP A 43 -6.39 11.59 3.71
N SER A 44 -5.83 10.48 3.21
CA SER A 44 -4.56 10.51 2.46
C SER A 44 -4.69 11.22 1.13
N ALA A 45 -5.89 11.20 0.53
CA ALA A 45 -6.19 11.92 -0.69
C ALA A 45 -6.20 13.46 -0.51
N CYS A 46 -6.28 13.94 0.74
CA CYS A 46 -6.27 15.36 1.06
C CYS A 46 -4.88 15.90 1.41
N VAL A 47 -3.87 15.04 1.50
CA VAL A 47 -2.48 15.43 1.76
C VAL A 47 -1.86 16.07 0.52
N ALA A 48 -1.10 17.16 0.68
CA ALA A 48 -0.53 17.85 -0.46
C ALA A 48 0.57 17.02 -1.15
N PRO A 49 0.77 17.18 -2.47
CA PRO A 49 1.85 16.48 -3.16
C PRO A 49 3.22 16.74 -2.52
N GLY A 50 3.96 15.67 -2.25
CA GLY A 50 5.29 15.74 -1.62
C GLY A 50 5.27 15.69 -0.09
N GLU A 51 4.11 15.70 0.55
CA GLU A 51 3.96 15.53 2.00
C GLU A 51 3.71 14.07 2.42
N SER A 52 3.51 13.17 1.46
CA SER A 52 3.27 11.74 1.70
C SER A 52 4.29 10.84 1.00
N LEU A 53 4.53 9.66 1.58
CA LEU A 53 5.31 8.58 0.97
C LEU A 53 4.35 7.58 0.32
N ALA A 54 4.41 7.45 -1.02
CA ALA A 54 3.45 6.64 -1.77
C ALA A 54 3.40 5.17 -1.34
N TRP A 55 4.54 4.56 -0.99
CA TRP A 55 4.56 3.18 -0.47
C TRP A 55 3.76 3.02 0.81
N ALA A 56 3.68 4.05 1.65
CA ALA A 56 2.94 4.00 2.92
C ALA A 56 1.45 4.22 2.69
N VAL A 57 1.08 5.18 1.85
CA VAL A 57 -0.31 5.47 1.47
C VAL A 57 -0.95 4.24 0.84
N GLU A 58 -0.34 3.75 -0.24
CA GLU A 58 -0.88 2.64 -1.03
C GLU A 58 -0.67 1.29 -0.33
N GLY A 59 0.49 1.11 0.31
CA GLY A 59 0.78 -0.12 1.04
C GLY A 59 -0.16 -0.34 2.23
N LEU A 60 -0.62 0.73 2.89
CA LEU A 60 -1.59 0.62 3.97
C LEU A 60 -2.97 0.21 3.44
N ALA A 61 -3.40 0.82 2.34
CA ALA A 61 -4.66 0.48 1.66
C ALA A 61 -4.68 -0.99 1.22
N GLU A 62 -3.61 -1.45 0.56
CA GLU A 62 -3.45 -2.86 0.18
C GLU A 62 -3.34 -3.80 1.39
N SER A 63 -2.63 -3.41 2.45
CA SER A 63 -2.42 -4.27 3.63
C SER A 63 -3.74 -4.51 4.37
N VAL A 64 -4.56 -3.47 4.53
CA VAL A 64 -5.91 -3.61 5.11
C VAL A 64 -6.81 -4.43 4.19
N THR A 65 -6.79 -4.17 2.89
CA THR A 65 -7.60 -4.91 1.90
C THR A 65 -7.26 -6.40 1.89
N ALA A 66 -5.98 -6.76 1.86
CA ALA A 66 -5.52 -8.15 1.91
C ALA A 66 -5.88 -8.86 3.25
N ARG A 67 -6.03 -8.11 4.34
CA ARG A 67 -6.52 -8.67 5.61
C ARG A 67 -8.03 -8.92 5.62
N ALA A 68 -8.79 -8.15 4.85
CA ALA A 68 -10.24 -8.27 4.73
C ALA A 68 -10.67 -9.26 3.63
N ASP A 69 -9.86 -9.43 2.59
CA ASP A 69 -10.16 -10.28 1.42
C ASP A 69 -9.01 -11.26 1.11
N ALA A 70 -9.30 -12.55 1.29
CA ALA A 70 -8.32 -13.63 1.08
C ALA A 70 -7.92 -13.79 -0.40
N ALA A 71 -8.80 -13.44 -1.35
CA ALA A 71 -8.49 -13.50 -2.77
C ALA A 71 -7.42 -12.47 -3.14
N THR A 72 -7.57 -11.23 -2.67
CA THR A 72 -6.56 -10.16 -2.79
C THR A 72 -5.26 -10.53 -2.13
N ALA A 73 -5.29 -11.07 -0.90
CA ALA A 73 -4.06 -11.55 -0.25
C ALA A 73 -3.33 -12.60 -1.08
N SER A 74 -4.06 -13.53 -1.70
CA SER A 74 -3.49 -14.57 -2.56
C SER A 74 -2.89 -13.98 -3.84
N ARG A 75 -3.63 -13.08 -4.51
CA ARG A 75 -3.18 -12.37 -5.71
C ARG A 75 -1.90 -11.59 -5.46
N ASN A 76 -1.85 -10.79 -4.39
CA ASN A 76 -0.71 -9.94 -4.08
C ASN A 76 0.54 -10.78 -3.75
N ARG A 77 0.40 -11.89 -3.00
CA ARG A 77 1.50 -12.84 -2.78
C ARG A 77 2.04 -13.43 -4.08
N LYS A 78 1.16 -13.80 -5.01
CA LYS A 78 1.54 -14.34 -6.31
C LYS A 78 2.30 -13.32 -7.15
N LEU A 79 1.81 -12.08 -7.21
CA LEU A 79 2.49 -10.98 -7.92
C LEU A 79 3.90 -10.73 -7.40
N VAL A 80 4.09 -10.71 -6.08
CA VAL A 80 5.43 -10.56 -5.48
C VAL A 80 6.33 -11.74 -5.83
N ALA A 81 5.84 -12.98 -5.78
CA ALA A 81 6.63 -14.16 -6.13
C ALA A 81 7.06 -14.16 -7.61
N GLU A 82 6.14 -13.83 -8.52
CA GLU A 82 6.43 -13.73 -9.96
C GLU A 82 7.41 -12.61 -10.26
N TYR A 83 7.27 -11.46 -9.59
CA TYR A 83 8.22 -10.36 -9.69
C TYR A 83 9.63 -10.78 -9.28
N LEU A 84 9.77 -11.42 -8.12
CA LEU A 84 11.06 -11.88 -7.59
C LEU A 84 11.73 -12.90 -8.52
N ALA A 85 10.95 -13.81 -9.11
CA ALA A 85 11.47 -14.81 -10.04
C ALA A 85 12.05 -14.19 -11.32
N THR A 86 11.52 -13.05 -11.75
CA THR A 86 11.89 -12.40 -13.01
C THR A 86 12.93 -11.29 -12.83
N ASN A 87 12.85 -10.52 -11.73
CA ASN A 87 13.61 -9.28 -11.53
C ASN A 87 14.63 -9.39 -10.38
N GLY A 88 14.54 -10.42 -9.55
CA GLY A 88 15.31 -10.52 -8.31
C GLY A 88 14.80 -9.58 -7.22
N VAL A 89 15.62 -9.40 -6.16
CA VAL A 89 15.24 -8.61 -4.99
C VAL A 89 15.55 -7.13 -5.21
N PRO A 90 14.55 -6.23 -5.11
CA PRO A 90 14.76 -4.79 -5.22
C PRO A 90 15.53 -4.28 -3.99
N ALA A 91 16.30 -3.21 -4.18
CA ALA A 91 17.13 -2.64 -3.11
C ALA A 91 16.44 -1.50 -2.32
N ALA A 92 15.27 -1.03 -2.77
CA ALA A 92 14.59 0.14 -2.24
C ALA A 92 13.07 -0.07 -2.19
N LEU A 93 12.40 0.75 -1.38
CA LEU A 93 10.94 0.81 -1.28
C LEU A 93 10.30 1.27 -2.61
N PRO A 94 9.06 0.87 -2.90
CA PRO A 94 8.36 1.29 -4.13
C PRO A 94 7.90 2.76 -4.02
N GLU A 95 8.73 3.69 -4.49
CA GLU A 95 8.45 5.14 -4.38
C GLU A 95 7.29 5.65 -5.23
N ARG A 96 6.93 4.91 -6.29
CA ARG A 96 5.86 5.27 -7.23
C ARG A 96 5.06 4.03 -7.63
N PRO A 97 4.13 3.57 -6.80
CA PRO A 97 3.27 2.46 -7.15
C PRO A 97 2.36 2.83 -8.33
N GLU A 98 2.50 2.12 -9.45
CA GLU A 98 1.69 2.35 -10.66
C GLU A 98 1.06 1.05 -11.19
N THR A 99 1.61 -0.09 -10.81
CA THR A 99 1.13 -1.42 -11.20
C THR A 99 0.63 -2.21 -10.00
N LEU A 100 -0.20 -3.24 -10.24
CA LEU A 100 -0.64 -4.18 -9.21
C LEU A 100 0.52 -4.82 -8.45
N THR A 101 1.65 -5.04 -9.13
CA THR A 101 2.87 -5.56 -8.51
C THR A 101 3.50 -4.54 -7.57
N ASP A 102 3.56 -3.27 -7.95
CA ASP A 102 4.11 -2.22 -7.08
C ASP A 102 3.25 -2.04 -5.83
N TYR A 103 1.93 -2.08 -5.98
CA TYR A 103 0.97 -2.08 -4.87
C TYR A 103 1.18 -3.28 -3.94
N ALA A 104 1.38 -4.49 -4.49
CA ALA A 104 1.68 -5.68 -3.69
C ALA A 104 3.06 -5.59 -2.99
N LEU A 105 4.05 -4.94 -3.58
CA LEU A 105 5.35 -4.67 -2.94
C LEU A 105 5.22 -3.60 -1.84
N ALA A 106 4.40 -2.57 -2.05
CA ALA A 106 4.10 -1.54 -1.05
C ALA A 106 3.36 -2.16 0.15
N GLN A 107 2.42 -3.06 -0.11
CA GLN A 107 1.75 -3.86 0.92
C GLN A 107 2.79 -4.58 1.79
N LEU A 108 3.76 -5.24 1.16
CA LEU A 108 4.78 -5.99 1.87
C LEU A 108 5.64 -5.09 2.77
N ALA A 109 5.99 -3.88 2.30
CA ALA A 109 6.73 -2.92 3.10
C ALA A 109 5.95 -2.53 4.37
N VAL A 110 4.66 -2.17 4.24
CA VAL A 110 3.80 -1.84 5.39
C VAL A 110 3.60 -3.04 6.32
N ASP A 111 3.44 -4.25 5.78
CA ASP A 111 3.34 -5.47 6.58
C ASP A 111 4.60 -5.69 7.42
N GLN A 112 5.80 -5.39 6.88
CA GLN A 112 7.06 -5.46 7.64
C GLN A 112 7.14 -4.37 8.72
N VAL A 113 6.71 -3.14 8.43
CA VAL A 113 6.62 -2.09 9.46
C VAL A 113 5.76 -2.56 10.64
N ARG A 114 4.57 -3.10 10.36
CA ARG A 114 3.65 -3.63 11.36
C ARG A 114 4.26 -4.79 12.16
N ALA A 115 4.92 -5.73 11.47
CA ALA A 115 5.53 -6.89 12.11
C ALA A 115 6.67 -6.50 13.08
N HIS A 116 7.48 -5.50 12.73
CA HIS A 116 8.63 -5.09 13.52
C HIS A 116 8.29 -4.09 14.63
N LEU A 117 7.31 -3.20 14.40
CA LEU A 117 7.00 -2.11 15.35
C LEU A 117 5.78 -2.39 16.23
N GLY A 118 4.90 -3.32 15.84
CA GLY A 118 3.66 -3.58 16.55
C GLY A 118 2.81 -2.31 16.68
N ALA A 119 2.39 -1.96 17.90
CA ALA A 119 1.59 -0.76 18.15
C ALA A 119 2.29 0.56 17.78
N ARG A 120 3.62 0.59 17.66
CA ARG A 120 4.36 1.79 17.23
C ARG A 120 4.31 2.02 15.72
N ALA A 121 3.77 1.07 14.94
CA ALA A 121 3.63 1.22 13.49
C ALA A 121 2.67 2.37 13.14
N ASP A 122 1.65 2.61 13.96
CA ASP A 122 0.60 3.58 13.68
C ASP A 122 1.16 5.01 13.59
N ASP A 123 2.01 5.43 14.54
CA ASP A 123 2.69 6.74 14.51
C ASP A 123 3.60 6.90 13.28
N LEU A 124 4.36 5.85 12.95
CA LEU A 124 5.26 5.90 11.81
C LEU A 124 4.50 5.99 10.50
N LEU A 125 3.41 5.23 10.35
CA LEU A 125 2.58 5.23 9.15
C LEU A 125 1.79 6.53 9.02
N ASP A 126 1.28 7.08 10.12
CA ASP A 126 0.64 8.40 10.16
C ASP A 126 1.59 9.48 9.65
N ARG A 127 2.81 9.56 10.20
CA ARG A 127 3.85 10.48 9.68
C ARG A 127 4.19 10.19 8.22
N ALA A 128 4.33 8.93 7.82
CA ALA A 128 4.64 8.60 6.43
C ALA A 128 3.52 9.02 5.45
N ILE A 129 2.27 9.05 5.89
CA ILE A 129 1.11 9.43 5.09
C ILE A 129 0.89 10.94 5.09
N HIS A 130 1.09 11.63 6.22
CA HIS A 130 0.70 13.03 6.41
C HIS A 130 1.85 14.03 6.52
N ASP A 131 3.06 13.56 6.88
CA ASP A 131 4.22 14.41 7.15
C ASP A 131 5.51 13.65 6.85
N ALA A 132 5.65 13.23 5.59
CA ALA A 132 6.80 12.49 5.08
C ALA A 132 8.16 13.12 5.46
N PRO A 133 8.33 14.46 5.50
CA PRO A 133 9.57 15.08 5.98
C PRO A 133 9.95 14.72 7.42
N ARG A 134 8.97 14.37 8.29
CA ARG A 134 9.23 13.90 9.65
C ARG A 134 9.62 12.43 9.73
N VAL A 135 9.50 11.65 8.66
CA VAL A 135 10.11 10.32 8.61
C VAL A 135 11.61 10.53 8.38
N THR A 136 12.43 10.08 9.32
CA THR A 136 13.88 10.30 9.27
C THR A 136 14.55 9.35 8.29
N GLU A 137 15.79 9.68 7.90
CA GLU A 137 16.58 8.80 7.04
C GLU A 137 16.93 7.47 7.72
N ALA A 138 17.14 7.49 9.04
CA ALA A 138 17.37 6.27 9.82
C ALA A 138 16.15 5.35 9.77
N GLU A 139 14.95 5.89 9.99
CA GLU A 139 13.70 5.14 9.89
C GLU A 139 13.49 4.57 8.48
N ARG A 140 13.71 5.38 7.42
CA ARG A 140 13.64 4.88 6.03
C ARG A 140 14.62 3.74 5.78
N GLY A 141 15.83 3.84 6.32
CA GLY A 141 16.85 2.79 6.25
C GLY A 141 16.43 1.49 6.93
N GLU A 142 15.84 1.59 8.13
CA GLU A 142 15.31 0.44 8.87
C GLU A 142 14.18 -0.26 8.12
N ILE A 143 13.19 0.51 7.64
CA ILE A 143 12.04 0.00 6.88
C ILE A 143 12.51 -0.69 5.60
N THR A 144 13.42 -0.07 4.86
CA THR A 144 14.03 -0.65 3.66
C THR A 144 14.74 -1.95 4.01
N GLY A 145 15.49 -1.98 5.11
CA GLY A 145 16.18 -3.17 5.61
C GLY A 145 15.22 -4.34 5.87
N TRP A 146 14.11 -4.10 6.57
CA TRP A 146 13.10 -5.14 6.84
C TRP A 146 12.43 -5.65 5.57
N TYR A 147 12.02 -4.72 4.69
CA TYR A 147 11.43 -5.03 3.40
C TYR A 147 12.34 -5.89 2.52
N VAL A 148 13.60 -5.51 2.36
CA VAL A 148 14.58 -6.25 1.56
C VAL A 148 14.90 -7.61 2.19
N ALA A 149 15.01 -7.69 3.51
CA ALA A 149 15.25 -8.96 4.21
C ALA A 149 14.10 -9.96 3.96
N GLU A 150 12.85 -9.50 4.02
CA GLU A 150 11.68 -10.33 3.75
C GLU A 150 11.62 -10.79 2.29
N LEU A 151 11.92 -9.90 1.34
CA LEU A 151 11.99 -10.28 -0.08
C LEU A 151 13.08 -11.31 -0.36
N ARG A 152 14.26 -11.18 0.26
CA ARG A 152 15.33 -12.20 0.18
C ARG A 152 14.87 -13.55 0.72
N ARG A 153 14.17 -13.55 1.85
CA ARG A 153 13.60 -14.77 2.44
C ARG A 153 12.62 -15.45 1.49
N ARG A 154 11.77 -14.68 0.80
CA ARG A 154 10.79 -15.19 -0.18
C ARG A 154 11.42 -15.63 -1.51
N SER A 155 12.56 -15.05 -1.89
CA SER A 155 13.27 -15.42 -3.13
C SER A 155 14.12 -16.68 -2.98
N GLY A 156 14.54 -17.04 -1.76
CA GLY A 156 15.44 -18.17 -1.49
C GLY A 156 14.77 -19.43 -0.91
N GLY A 157 13.44 -19.41 -0.76
CA GLY A 157 12.63 -20.56 -0.34
C GLY A 157 11.74 -21.04 -1.47
#